data_AF-A0A7K2VQP1-F1
#
_entry.id   AF-A0A7K2VQP1-F1
#
_cell.length_a   1.000
_cell.length_b   1.000
_cell.length_c   1.000
_cell.angle_alpha   90.00
_cell.angle_beta   90.00
_cell.angle_gamma   90.00
#
_symmetry.space_group_name_H-M   'P 1'
#
loop_
_entity.id
_entity.type
_entity.pdbx_description
1 polymer ?
#
loop_
_entity_poly.entity_id
_entity_poly.type
_entity_poly.pdbx_seq_one_letter_code
_entity_poly.pdbx_strand_id
1 'polypeptide(L)'
;MRLCEDATGLLVGPTDRRLQRAGLYVTNLRGLTYYQAAARQADLRPGQPLRLVPEPDNPHDAYAVAVYPNQGNGPIGYINKQKARAWSRVIAEGAQLSAVSLRGTGPGVKCEAVAVLAAEPRVIAHLLSPRPSSLPLPAFLQ
;
A
#
# COMPACT_ATOMS: atom_id res chain seq x y z
N MET A 1 9.75 -5.54 -4.12
CA MET A 1 9.53 -5.63 -2.66
C MET A 1 8.57 -6.77 -2.36
N ARG A 2 8.89 -7.65 -1.41
CA ARG A 2 7.99 -8.68 -0.89
C ARG A 2 8.05 -8.59 0.64
N LEU A 3 6.91 -8.59 1.31
CA LEU A 3 6.86 -8.65 2.77
C LEU A 3 6.80 -10.12 3.16
N CYS A 4 7.91 -10.63 3.71
CA CYS A 4 8.12 -12.05 3.94
C CYS A 4 8.81 -12.26 5.29
N GLU A 5 8.46 -13.35 5.96
CA GLU A 5 9.23 -13.84 7.10
C GLU A 5 10.38 -14.70 6.58
N ASP A 6 11.60 -14.39 7.01
CA ASP A 6 12.82 -14.89 6.37
C ASP A 6 13.10 -16.36 6.65
N ALA A 7 12.76 -16.86 7.85
CA ALA A 7 13.02 -18.24 8.25
C ALA A 7 12.11 -19.23 7.51
N THR A 8 10.86 -18.85 7.26
CA THR A 8 9.84 -19.69 6.63
C THR A 8 9.66 -19.40 5.14
N GLY A 9 10.09 -18.22 4.68
CA GLY A 9 9.81 -17.75 3.32
C GLY A 9 8.32 -17.44 3.08
N LEU A 10 7.50 -17.46 4.13
CA LEU A 10 6.07 -17.21 4.01
C LEU A 10 5.80 -15.72 3.80
N LEU A 11 4.95 -15.43 2.82
CA LEU A 11 4.48 -14.08 2.58
C LEU A 11 3.56 -13.64 3.72
N VAL A 12 3.84 -12.46 4.25
CA VAL A 12 2.96 -11.82 5.21
C VAL A 12 1.68 -11.41 4.47
N GLY A 13 0.57 -12.05 4.82
CA GLY A 13 -0.71 -11.83 4.16
C GLY A 13 -1.17 -10.38 4.31
N PRO A 14 -1.49 -9.64 3.22
CA PRO A 14 -1.91 -8.24 3.28
C PRO A 14 -3.26 -8.03 3.99
N THR A 15 -3.93 -9.11 4.37
CA THR A 15 -5.21 -9.15 5.08
C THR A 15 -5.07 -9.48 6.57
N ASP A 16 -3.86 -9.80 7.06
CA ASP A 16 -3.65 -10.16 8.46
C ASP A 16 -3.91 -8.97 9.39
N ARG A 17 -4.82 -9.16 10.36
CA ARG A 17 -5.22 -8.12 11.32
C ARG A 17 -4.09 -7.76 12.30
N ARG A 18 -3.11 -8.64 12.49
CA ARG A 18 -1.95 -8.40 13.35
C ARG A 18 -1.06 -7.27 12.81
N LEU A 19 -1.03 -7.08 11.49
CA LEU A 19 -0.27 -5.99 10.86
C LEU A 19 -0.76 -4.63 11.34
N GLN A 20 -2.06 -4.42 11.37
CA GLN A 20 -2.64 -3.16 11.83
C GLN A 20 -2.24 -2.86 13.28
N ARG A 21 -2.24 -3.88 14.16
CA ARG A 21 -1.79 -3.75 15.55
C ARG A 21 -0.31 -3.40 15.67
N ALA A 22 0.50 -3.81 14.70
CA ALA A 22 1.91 -3.45 14.58
C ALA A 22 2.13 -2.09 13.86
N GLY A 23 1.08 -1.32 13.57
CA GLY A 23 1.18 -0.05 12.85
C GLY A 23 1.39 -0.19 11.33
N LEU A 24 1.20 -1.40 10.78
CA LEU A 24 1.30 -1.70 9.37
C LEU A 24 -0.10 -1.83 8.74
N TYR A 25 -0.41 -0.91 7.84
CA TYR A 25 -1.70 -0.82 7.18
C TYR A 25 -1.56 -1.35 5.76
N VAL A 26 -2.09 -2.54 5.50
CA VAL A 26 -1.94 -3.21 4.19
C VAL A 26 -3.30 -3.51 3.58
N THR A 27 -3.48 -3.31 2.27
CA THR A 27 -4.67 -3.76 1.56
C THR A 27 -4.43 -3.88 0.05
N ASN A 28 -5.28 -4.67 -0.62
CA ASN A 28 -5.47 -4.54 -2.06
C ASN A 28 -6.40 -3.35 -2.32
N LEU A 29 -6.06 -2.52 -3.31
CA LEU A 29 -6.91 -1.42 -3.75
C LEU A 29 -8.18 -1.95 -4.43
N ARG A 30 -9.27 -1.21 -4.27
CA ARG A 30 -10.55 -1.47 -4.94
C ARG A 30 -10.82 -0.39 -5.99
N GLY A 31 -11.66 -0.73 -6.96
CA GLY A 31 -12.05 0.19 -8.02
C GLY A 31 -11.04 0.34 -9.16
N LEU A 32 -9.95 -0.45 -9.20
CA LEU A 32 -8.92 -0.34 -10.24
C LEU A 32 -9.49 -0.38 -11.67
N THR A 33 -10.54 -1.16 -11.90
CA THR A 33 -11.24 -1.24 -13.20
C THR A 33 -11.80 0.11 -13.66
N TYR A 34 -12.24 0.96 -12.73
CA TYR A 34 -12.74 2.32 -13.05
C TYR A 34 -11.61 3.32 -13.28
N TYR A 35 -10.41 3.04 -12.76
CA TYR A 35 -9.24 3.93 -12.80
C TYR A 35 -8.08 3.36 -13.64
N GLN A 36 -8.37 2.49 -14.61
CA GLN A 36 -7.35 1.80 -15.41
C GLN A 36 -6.45 2.77 -16.17
N ALA A 37 -6.98 3.89 -16.67
CA ALA A 37 -6.19 4.89 -17.39
C ALA A 37 -5.13 5.52 -16.47
N ALA A 38 -5.53 5.97 -15.28
CA ALA A 38 -4.63 6.53 -14.28
C ALA A 38 -3.60 5.48 -13.82
N ALA A 39 -4.03 4.25 -13.57
CA ALA A 39 -3.15 3.17 -13.14
C ALA A 39 -2.14 2.75 -14.23
N ARG A 40 -2.52 2.80 -15.51
CA ARG A 40 -1.63 2.50 -16.64
C ARG A 40 -0.59 3.59 -16.85
N GLN A 41 -0.91 4.84 -16.56
CA GLN A 41 0.03 5.96 -16.70
C GLN A 41 1.02 6.05 -15.53
N ALA A 42 0.61 5.61 -14.34
CA ALA A 42 1.42 5.67 -13.14
C ALA A 42 2.54 4.62 -13.10
N ASP A 43 3.64 4.95 -12.41
CA ASP A 43 4.61 3.95 -11.97
C ASP A 43 4.17 3.35 -10.63
N LEU A 44 3.66 2.13 -10.68
CA LEU A 44 3.14 1.38 -9.53
C LEU A 44 4.01 0.17 -9.19
N ARG A 45 5.24 0.11 -9.72
CA ARG A 45 6.20 -0.96 -9.38
C ARG A 45 6.41 -1.02 -7.86
N PRO A 46 6.58 -2.20 -7.25
CA PRO A 46 6.72 -2.33 -5.80
C PRO A 46 7.81 -1.40 -5.22
N GLY A 47 7.47 -0.67 -4.17
CA GLY A 47 8.31 0.32 -3.50
C GLY A 47 8.05 1.77 -3.95
N GLN A 48 7.29 1.97 -5.03
CA GLN A 48 6.95 3.33 -5.48
C GLN A 48 6.02 4.02 -4.48
N PRO A 49 6.27 5.31 -4.18
CA PRO A 49 5.46 6.08 -3.25
C PRO A 49 4.04 6.30 -3.77
N LEU A 50 3.09 6.33 -2.84
CA LEU A 50 1.67 6.58 -3.07
C LEU A 50 1.18 7.66 -2.10
N ARG A 51 0.15 8.40 -2.50
CA ARG A 51 -0.50 9.41 -1.66
C ARG A 51 -1.85 8.87 -1.19
N LEU A 52 -2.12 9.03 0.10
CA LEU A 52 -3.42 8.71 0.70
C LEU A 52 -4.23 10.00 0.82
N VAL A 53 -5.44 10.00 0.29
CA VAL A 53 -6.31 11.18 0.28
C VAL A 53 -7.66 10.80 0.90
N PRO A 54 -7.92 11.19 2.16
CA PRO A 54 -9.23 11.02 2.77
C PRO A 54 -10.29 11.84 2.02
N GLU A 55 -11.47 11.27 1.81
CA GLU A 55 -12.62 11.93 1.19
C GLU A 55 -13.82 11.90 2.17
N PRO A 56 -13.84 12.73 3.23
CA PRO A 56 -14.90 12.70 4.25
C PRO A 56 -16.29 13.02 3.70
N ASP A 57 -16.35 13.82 2.62
CA ASP A 57 -17.59 14.22 1.95
C ASP A 57 -17.98 13.26 0.82
N ASN A 58 -17.33 12.09 0.71
CA ASN A 58 -17.66 11.10 -0.32
C ASN A 58 -19.11 10.59 -0.12
N PRO A 59 -19.98 10.68 -1.15
CA PRO A 59 -21.41 10.38 -1.00
C PRO A 59 -21.71 8.89 -0.74
N HIS A 60 -20.74 7.99 -0.95
CA HIS A 60 -20.91 6.55 -0.79
C HIS A 60 -20.32 6.00 0.52
N ASP A 61 -19.28 6.67 1.05
CA ASP A 61 -18.56 6.24 2.25
C ASP A 61 -17.75 7.40 2.85
N ALA A 62 -18.22 7.96 3.97
CA ALA A 62 -17.52 9.05 4.68
C ALA A 62 -16.13 8.67 5.22
N TYR A 63 -15.77 7.39 5.21
CA TYR A 63 -14.43 6.93 5.56
C TYR A 63 -13.55 6.64 4.34
N ALA A 64 -14.00 6.98 3.13
CA ALA A 64 -13.27 6.73 1.90
C ALA A 64 -11.86 7.33 1.97
N VAL A 65 -10.88 6.52 1.56
CA VAL A 65 -9.51 6.96 1.36
C VAL A 65 -9.11 6.58 -0.05
N ALA A 66 -9.03 7.58 -0.92
CA ALA A 66 -8.51 7.43 -2.25
C ALA A 66 -6.99 7.27 -2.21
N VAL A 67 -6.46 6.49 -3.14
CA VAL A 67 -5.03 6.26 -3.29
C VAL A 67 -4.60 6.80 -4.64
N TYR A 68 -3.66 7.72 -4.60
CA TYR A 68 -3.09 8.36 -5.77
C TYR A 68 -1.65 7.89 -5.97
N PRO A 69 -1.16 7.85 -7.22
CA PRO A 69 0.26 7.75 -7.48
C PRO A 69 0.97 8.99 -6.93
N ASN A 70 2.28 8.87 -6.68
CA ASN A 70 3.08 10.02 -6.27
C ASN A 70 2.99 11.16 -7.30
N GLN A 71 3.01 10.80 -8.59
CA GLN A 71 2.82 11.72 -9.71
C GLN A 71 1.55 11.34 -10.47
N GLY A 72 0.66 12.32 -10.68
CA GLY A 72 -0.60 12.15 -11.40
C GLY A 72 -1.78 12.81 -10.70
N ASN A 73 -2.82 13.10 -11.49
CA ASN A 73 -3.95 13.94 -11.07
C ASN A 73 -5.18 13.12 -10.63
N GLY A 74 -5.19 11.81 -10.84
CA GLY A 74 -6.33 10.94 -10.55
C GLY A 74 -5.97 9.79 -9.59
N PRO A 75 -6.96 9.27 -8.84
CA PRO A 75 -6.76 8.10 -8.01
C PRO A 75 -6.57 6.85 -8.89
N ILE A 76 -5.86 5.87 -8.36
CA ILE A 76 -5.70 4.52 -8.95
C ILE A 76 -6.61 3.49 -8.29
N GLY A 77 -7.34 3.92 -7.26
CA GLY A 77 -8.29 3.11 -6.51
C GLY A 77 -8.46 3.61 -5.09
N TYR A 78 -9.15 2.81 -4.29
CA TYR A 78 -9.53 3.13 -2.92
C TYR A 78 -9.08 2.05 -1.95
N ILE A 79 -8.85 2.45 -0.71
CA ILE A 79 -8.76 1.51 0.41
C ILE A 79 -10.07 0.72 0.51
N ASN A 80 -9.98 -0.58 0.74
CA ASN A 80 -11.16 -1.43 0.89
C ASN A 80 -12.06 -0.90 2.02
N LYS A 81 -13.37 -0.82 1.77
CA LYS A 81 -14.38 -0.28 2.71
C LYS A 81 -14.31 -0.88 4.12
N GLN A 82 -14.02 -2.18 4.25
CA GLN A 82 -13.90 -2.84 5.56
C GLN A 82 -12.70 -2.33 6.38
N LYS A 83 -11.67 -1.80 5.72
CA LYS A 83 -10.46 -1.23 6.34
C LYS A 83 -10.46 0.30 6.36
N ALA A 84 -11.22 0.93 5.46
CA ALA A 84 -11.24 2.38 5.25
C ALA A 84 -11.49 3.15 6.55
N ARG A 85 -12.44 2.70 7.38
CA ARG A 85 -12.71 3.31 8.70
C ARG A 85 -11.47 3.38 9.60
N ALA A 86 -10.70 2.30 9.68
CA ALA A 86 -9.51 2.26 10.51
C ALA A 86 -8.42 3.20 9.98
N TRP A 87 -8.21 3.21 8.66
CA TRP A 87 -7.23 4.07 7.99
C TRP A 87 -7.60 5.55 8.13
N SER A 88 -8.84 5.89 7.81
CA SER A 88 -9.39 7.24 7.91
C SER A 88 -9.27 7.77 9.34
N ARG A 89 -9.61 6.95 10.34
CA ARG A 89 -9.50 7.34 11.75
C ARG A 89 -8.08 7.71 12.15
N VAL A 90 -7.08 6.87 11.83
CA VAL A 90 -5.70 7.17 12.23
C VAL A 90 -5.12 8.36 11.49
N ILE A 91 -5.51 8.58 10.22
CA ILE A 91 -5.14 9.79 9.49
C ILE A 91 -5.77 11.02 10.15
N ALA A 92 -7.06 10.95 10.52
CA ALA A 92 -7.76 12.04 11.19
C ALA A 92 -7.20 12.35 12.60
N GLU A 93 -6.69 11.32 13.30
CA GLU A 93 -5.97 11.47 14.58
C GLU A 93 -4.56 12.09 14.41
N GLY A 94 -4.14 12.40 13.17
CA GLY A 94 -2.87 13.05 12.88
C GLY A 94 -1.69 12.11 12.68
N ALA A 95 -1.94 10.79 12.54
CA ALA A 95 -0.86 9.86 12.25
C ALA A 95 -0.22 10.19 10.90
N GLN A 96 1.09 10.43 10.92
CA GLN A 96 1.87 10.59 9.70
C GLN A 96 2.06 9.21 9.07
N LEU A 97 1.39 8.96 7.95
CA LEU A 97 1.53 7.73 7.19
C LEU A 97 2.19 8.02 5.84
N SER A 98 3.27 7.30 5.55
CA SER A 98 3.79 7.17 4.19
C SER A 98 3.24 5.88 3.58
N ALA A 99 2.91 5.91 2.29
CA ALA A 99 2.39 4.75 1.58
C ALA A 99 3.27 4.38 0.39
N VAL A 100 3.39 3.08 0.14
CA VAL A 100 4.12 2.52 -1.01
C VAL A 100 3.33 1.38 -1.64
N SER A 101 3.56 1.13 -2.92
CA SER A 101 3.04 -0.06 -3.57
C SER A 101 3.80 -1.32 -3.11
N LEU A 102 3.07 -2.39 -2.80
CA LEU A 102 3.63 -3.74 -2.63
C LEU A 102 3.49 -4.57 -3.90
N ARG A 103 2.49 -4.26 -4.72
CA ARG A 103 2.19 -4.89 -6.00
C ARG A 103 1.67 -3.84 -6.97
N GLY A 104 2.05 -3.95 -8.22
CA GLY A 104 1.59 -3.10 -9.32
C GLY A 104 2.49 -3.31 -10.54
N THR A 105 2.33 -2.46 -11.55
CA THR A 105 3.08 -2.50 -12.81
C THR A 105 3.73 -1.16 -13.10
N GLY A 106 4.67 -1.11 -14.04
CA GLY A 106 5.24 0.15 -14.51
C GLY A 106 4.32 0.90 -15.48
N PRO A 107 4.70 2.13 -15.87
CA PRO A 107 3.93 2.93 -16.84
C PRO A 107 3.75 2.21 -18.18
N GLY A 108 2.62 2.44 -18.83
CA GLY A 108 2.25 1.84 -20.13
C GLY A 108 1.72 0.40 -20.03
N VAL A 109 1.97 -0.30 -18.93
CA VAL A 109 1.58 -1.70 -18.71
C VAL A 109 0.22 -1.79 -18.02
N LYS A 110 -0.63 -2.70 -18.50
CA LYS A 110 -1.92 -2.98 -17.85
C LYS A 110 -1.68 -3.48 -16.43
N CYS A 111 -2.27 -2.80 -15.45
CA CYS A 111 -2.24 -3.20 -14.05
C CYS A 111 -3.54 -3.93 -13.68
N GLU A 112 -3.45 -5.16 -13.19
CA GLU A 112 -4.64 -5.94 -12.79
C GLU A 112 -4.92 -5.90 -11.29
N ALA A 113 -3.91 -5.60 -10.49
CA ALA A 113 -4.06 -5.44 -9.05
C ALA A 113 -2.95 -4.56 -8.50
N VAL A 114 -3.33 -3.68 -7.58
CA VAL A 114 -2.41 -2.86 -6.80
C VAL A 114 -2.60 -3.21 -5.32
N ALA A 115 -1.50 -3.49 -4.63
CA ALA A 115 -1.49 -3.63 -3.19
C ALA A 115 -0.70 -2.46 -2.59
N VAL A 116 -1.20 -1.89 -1.50
CA VAL A 116 -0.58 -0.77 -0.79
C VAL A 116 -0.19 -1.20 0.62
N LEU A 117 0.97 -0.71 1.06
CA LEU A 117 1.39 -0.68 2.46
C LEU A 117 1.51 0.78 2.88
N ALA A 118 0.93 1.12 4.03
CA ALA A 118 1.15 2.37 4.72
C ALA A 118 1.61 2.12 6.15
N ALA A 119 2.53 2.96 6.63
CA ALA A 119 3.06 2.93 7.98
C ALA A 119 3.69 4.29 8.30
N GLU A 120 4.18 4.45 9.52
CA GLU A 120 4.99 5.60 9.90
C GLU A 120 6.21 5.76 8.94
N PRO A 121 6.60 7.00 8.55
CA PRO A 121 7.67 7.24 7.59
C PRO A 121 8.97 6.48 7.89
N ARG A 122 9.41 6.42 9.16
CA ARG A 122 10.62 5.67 9.55
C ARG A 122 10.52 4.17 9.28
N VAL A 123 9.33 3.59 9.42
CA VAL A 123 9.08 2.17 9.16
C VAL A 123 9.14 1.92 7.66
N ILE A 124 8.51 2.79 6.85
CA ILE A 124 8.62 2.69 5.38
C ILE A 124 10.06 2.84 4.92
N ALA A 125 10.80 3.84 5.44
CA ALA A 125 12.21 4.03 5.11
C ALA A 125 13.06 2.79 5.45
N HIS A 126 12.82 2.17 6.62
CA HIS A 126 13.49 0.94 7.01
C HIS A 126 13.13 -0.23 6.08
N LEU A 127 11.85 -0.42 5.75
CA LEU A 127 11.40 -1.51 4.86
C LEU A 127 11.91 -1.38 3.42
N LEU A 128 12.21 -0.16 2.98
CA LEU A 128 12.82 0.12 1.67
C LEU A 128 14.35 0.12 1.69
N SER A 129 14.96 0.13 2.88
CA SER A 129 16.41 0.10 3.00
C SER A 129 16.99 -1.23 2.52
N PRO A 130 18.27 -1.25 2.08
CA PRO A 130 18.94 -2.50 1.75
C PRO A 130 18.84 -3.47 2.94
N ARG A 131 18.50 -4.73 2.63
CA ARG A 131 18.48 -5.79 3.63
C ARG A 131 19.87 -5.88 4.30
N PRO A 132 19.95 -5.89 5.64
CA PRO A 132 21.22 -6.12 6.32
C PRO A 132 21.84 -7.45 5.92
N SER A 133 23.13 -7.44 5.60
CA SER A 133 23.89 -8.65 5.22
C SER A 133 24.05 -9.66 6.36
N SER A 134 23.83 -9.24 7.61
CA SER A 134 23.89 -10.08 8.80
C SER A 134 22.65 -10.96 9.00
N LEU A 135 21.55 -10.71 8.28
CA LEU A 135 20.36 -11.53 8.36
C LEU A 135 20.51 -12.79 7.50
N PRO A 136 19.92 -13.93 7.91
CA PRO A 136 19.94 -15.15 7.10
C PRO A 136 19.37 -14.89 5.70
N LEU A 137 19.85 -15.63 4.71
CA LEU A 137 19.24 -15.60 3.38
C LEU A 137 17.77 -16.01 3.51
N PRO A 138 16.83 -15.23 2.95
CA PRO A 138 15.43 -15.61 2.95
C PRO A 138 15.25 -17.01 2.36
N ALA A 139 14.42 -17.85 2.99
CA ALA A 139 14.22 -19.24 2.56
C ALA A 139 13.74 -19.39 1.09
N PHE A 140 13.16 -18.34 0.49
CA PHE A 140 12.74 -18.33 -0.92
C PHE A 140 13.87 -17.97 -1.92
N LEU A 141 15.05 -17.63 -1.42
CA LEU A 141 16.27 -17.42 -2.21
C LEU A 141 17.29 -18.56 -2.07
N GLN A 142 17.01 -19.51 -1.16
CA GLN A 142 17.73 -20.78 -1.06
C GLN A 142 17.18 -21.74 -2.12
#